data_AF-A0A4Y8CAN3-F1
#
_entry.id   AF-A0A4Y8CAN3-F1
#
_cell.length_a   1.000
_cell.length_b   1.000
_cell.length_c   1.000
_cell.angle_alpha   90.00
_cell.angle_beta   90.00
_cell.angle_gamma   90.00
#
_symmetry.space_group_name_H-M   'P 1'
#
loop_
_entity.id
_entity.type
_entity.pdbx_description
1 polymer ?
#
loop_
_entity_poly.entity_id
_entity_poly.type
_entity_poly.pdbx_seq_one_letter_code
_entity_poly.pdbx_strand_id
1 'polypeptide(L)'
;EIELAKTKKHTIKLVIDRLEIQEDLLSRLASDIEKGLQESFGEIEIEVLNHEEINLNKHYHFSEHSACFDCKISFVPLEPLSFSFNSPKGACEACDGLGIRYTLDMKKIIDENLSLENGAVKIMYGFNKSYYYKFLIAFCEQNEIPIKIPFMQ
;
A
#
# COMPACT_ATOMS: atom_id res chain seq x y z
N GLU A 1 26.17 -16.48 31.03
CA GLU A 1 24.98 -16.62 30.18
C GLU A 1 24.25 -15.28 30.18
N ILE A 2 23.78 -14.79 29.04
CA ILE A 2 23.02 -13.53 28.96
C ILE A 2 21.54 -13.88 29.03
N GLU A 3 20.86 -13.53 30.12
CA GLU A 3 19.43 -13.79 30.30
C GLU A 3 18.58 -12.60 29.82
N LEU A 4 17.63 -12.87 28.92
CA LEU A 4 16.73 -11.86 28.35
C LEU A 4 15.28 -12.15 28.76
N ALA A 5 14.57 -11.12 29.22
CA ALA A 5 13.18 -11.25 29.66
C ALA A 5 12.25 -11.55 28.46
N LYS A 6 11.55 -12.69 28.48
CA LYS A 6 10.66 -13.15 27.38
C LYS A 6 9.58 -12.15 26.97
N THR A 7 9.13 -11.29 27.88
CA THR A 7 8.03 -10.34 27.67
C THR A 7 8.49 -8.99 27.11
N LYS A 8 9.79 -8.79 26.90
CA LYS A 8 10.34 -7.53 26.38
C LYS A 8 10.89 -7.71 24.98
N LYS A 9 10.80 -6.65 24.16
CA LYS A 9 11.53 -6.58 22.89
C LYS A 9 13.00 -6.37 23.19
N HIS A 10 13.86 -7.07 22.46
CA HIS A 10 15.31 -6.96 22.57
C HIS A 10 15.89 -6.60 21.21
N THR A 11 16.95 -5.80 21.23
CA THR A 11 17.78 -5.53 20.06
C THR A 11 19.14 -6.17 20.33
N ILE A 12 19.49 -7.17 19.54
CA ILE A 12 20.75 -7.91 19.69
C ILE A 12 21.59 -7.57 18.47
N LYS A 13 22.78 -7.02 18.72
CA LYS A 13 23.76 -6.70 17.68
C LYS A 13 24.99 -7.55 17.91
N LEU A 14 25.40 -8.29 16.88
CA LEU A 14 26.65 -9.03 16.89
C LEU A 14 27.75 -8.12 16.35
N VAL A 15 28.80 -7.90 17.15
CA VAL A 15 29.97 -7.16 16.68
C VAL A 15 30.82 -8.12 15.86
N ILE A 16 30.95 -7.84 14.56
CA ILE A 16 31.72 -8.68 13.63
C ILE A 16 33.21 -8.34 13.71
N ASP A 17 33.56 -7.06 13.55
CA ASP A 17 34.93 -6.58 13.61
C ASP A 17 34.99 -5.11 14.07
N ARG A 18 36.18 -4.63 14.42
CA ARG A 18 36.52 -3.23 14.67
C ARG A 18 37.72 -2.86 13.81
N LEU A 19 37.52 -1.87 12.95
CA LEU A 19 38.47 -1.52 11.90
C LEU A 19 38.93 -0.08 12.06
N GLU A 20 40.19 0.17 11.71
CA GLU A 20 40.75 1.50 11.50
C GLU A 20 41.01 1.66 10.00
N ILE A 21 40.70 2.83 9.44
CA ILE A 21 40.85 3.07 8.00
C ILE A 21 42.32 3.12 7.63
N GLN A 22 42.74 2.18 6.77
CA GLN A 22 44.10 2.02 6.24
C GLN A 22 44.04 1.67 4.75
N GLU A 23 45.13 1.85 4.01
CA GLU A 23 45.16 1.65 2.55
C GLU A 23 44.79 0.22 2.12
N ASP A 24 45.16 -0.80 2.90
CA ASP A 24 44.93 -2.22 2.58
C ASP A 24 43.66 -2.85 3.23
N LEU A 25 42.72 -2.02 3.70
CA LEU A 25 41.55 -2.51 4.47
C LEU A 25 40.49 -3.25 3.64
N LEU A 26 40.41 -3.00 2.33
CA LEU A 26 39.27 -3.39 1.50
C LEU A 26 38.95 -4.89 1.51
N SER A 27 39.96 -5.75 1.43
CA SER A 27 39.74 -7.21 1.41
C SER A 27 39.21 -7.73 2.73
N ARG A 28 39.64 -7.15 3.85
CA ARG A 28 39.17 -7.53 5.19
C ARG A 28 37.74 -7.04 5.39
N LEU A 29 37.48 -5.77 5.07
CA LEU A 29 36.15 -5.19 5.13
C LEU A 29 35.13 -5.98 4.30
N ALA A 30 35.48 -6.40 3.08
CA ALA A 30 34.62 -7.23 2.25
C ALA A 30 34.27 -8.57 2.93
N SER A 31 35.27 -9.26 3.48
CA SER A 31 35.05 -10.54 4.19
C SER A 31 34.18 -10.37 5.44
N ASP A 32 34.37 -9.28 6.20
CA ASP A 32 33.57 -8.98 7.39
C ASP A 32 32.13 -8.62 7.03
N ILE A 33 31.94 -7.88 5.94
CA ILE A 33 30.61 -7.55 5.41
C ILE A 33 29.88 -8.83 5.00
N GLU A 34 30.51 -9.70 4.20
CA GLU A 34 29.91 -10.98 3.77
C GLU A 34 29.50 -11.83 4.98
N LYS A 35 30.39 -11.96 5.96
CA LYS A 35 30.10 -12.70 7.19
C LYS A 35 28.97 -12.05 7.99
N GLY A 36 29.01 -10.73 8.13
CA GLY A 36 27.99 -9.96 8.85
C GLY A 36 26.61 -10.12 8.22
N LEU A 37 26.52 -10.03 6.89
CA LEU A 37 25.27 -10.23 6.14
C LEU A 37 24.77 -11.67 6.26
N GLN A 38 25.66 -12.66 6.26
CA GLN A 38 25.27 -14.06 6.45
C GLN A 38 24.66 -14.34 7.84
N GLU A 39 25.24 -13.79 8.90
CA GLU A 39 24.79 -14.01 10.30
C GLU A 39 23.54 -13.20 10.68
N SER A 40 23.26 -12.13 9.95
CA SER A 40 22.20 -11.14 10.24
C SER A 40 20.97 -11.25 9.32
N PHE A 41 20.95 -12.24 8.42
CA PHE A 41 19.96 -12.33 7.35
C PHE A 41 19.95 -11.13 6.40
N GLY A 42 21.12 -10.62 6.02
CA GLY A 42 21.28 -9.59 4.99
C GLY A 42 21.18 -8.15 5.49
N GLU A 43 21.52 -7.89 6.75
CA GLU A 43 21.52 -6.55 7.36
C GLU A 43 22.84 -6.24 8.07
N ILE A 44 23.41 -5.06 7.84
CA ILE A 44 24.63 -4.66 8.55
C ILE A 44 24.56 -3.20 8.96
N GLU A 45 25.05 -2.91 10.16
CA GLU A 45 25.16 -1.55 10.68
C GLU A 45 26.64 -1.23 10.94
N ILE A 46 27.10 -0.11 10.40
CA ILE A 46 28.43 0.44 10.64
C ILE A 46 28.30 1.56 11.67
N GLU A 47 28.96 1.40 12.82
CA GLU A 47 29.09 2.45 13.82
C GLU A 47 30.44 3.16 13.68
N VAL A 48 30.41 4.47 13.44
CA VAL A 48 31.60 5.31 13.33
C VAL A 48 31.88 5.95 14.68
N LEU A 49 32.97 5.54 15.33
CA LEU A 49 33.28 5.96 16.71
C LEU A 49 33.68 7.43 16.82
N ASN A 50 34.41 7.97 15.83
CA ASN A 50 34.86 9.37 15.80
C ASN A 50 33.97 10.26 14.91
N HIS A 51 32.68 9.92 14.75
CA HIS A 51 31.78 10.57 13.79
C HIS A 51 31.67 12.09 13.97
N GLU A 52 31.79 12.61 15.19
CA GLU A 52 31.73 14.05 15.48
C GLU A 52 32.95 14.80 14.92
N GLU A 53 34.15 14.21 15.00
CA GLU A 53 35.40 14.82 14.54
C GLU A 53 35.44 14.97 13.02
N ILE A 54 34.85 14.00 12.31
CA ILE A 54 34.84 13.92 10.85
C ILE A 54 33.51 14.34 10.23
N ASN A 55 32.58 14.86 11.03
CA ASN A 55 31.26 15.34 10.62
C ASN A 55 30.45 14.31 9.79
N LEU A 56 30.38 13.07 10.27
CA LEU A 56 29.61 11.99 9.68
C LEU A 56 28.46 11.55 10.59
N ASN A 57 27.56 10.72 10.04
CA ASN A 57 26.54 10.07 10.85
C ASN A 57 27.19 9.00 11.74
N LYS A 58 26.66 8.84 12.95
CA LYS A 58 27.14 7.82 13.88
C LYS A 58 26.88 6.39 13.38
N HIS A 59 25.73 6.17 12.76
CA HIS A 59 25.30 4.86 12.27
C HIS A 59 24.97 4.91 10.79
N TYR A 60 25.44 3.91 10.05
CA TYR A 60 25.03 3.64 8.68
C TYR A 60 24.44 2.25 8.60
N HIS A 61 23.21 2.14 8.13
CA HIS A 61 22.50 0.88 7.99
C HIS A 61 22.46 0.46 6.52
N PHE A 62 22.80 -0.79 6.24
CA PHE A 62 22.77 -1.38 4.90
C PHE A 62 21.96 -2.68 4.93
N SER A 63 21.32 -3.00 3.81
CA SER A 63 20.65 -4.28 3.63
C SER A 63 20.78 -4.76 2.19
N GLU A 64 20.88 -6.08 2.01
CA GLU A 64 20.82 -6.74 0.71
C GLU A 64 19.39 -6.91 0.19
N HIS A 65 18.40 -6.77 1.08
CA HIS A 65 17.00 -6.84 0.67
C HIS A 65 16.59 -5.55 -0.02
N SER A 66 15.73 -5.69 -1.03
CA SER A 66 15.02 -4.55 -1.60
C SER A 66 14.01 -4.02 -0.58
N ALA A 67 14.46 -3.28 0.43
CA ALA A 67 13.62 -2.76 1.50
C ALA A 67 14.04 -1.33 1.88
N CYS A 68 13.06 -0.53 2.28
CA CYS A 68 13.28 0.80 2.84
C CYS A 68 12.97 0.77 4.34
N PHE A 69 14.00 0.95 5.16
CA PHE A 69 13.89 0.90 6.62
C PHE A 69 13.15 2.11 7.21
N ASP A 70 13.29 3.28 6.59
CA ASP A 70 12.58 4.49 7.00
C ASP A 70 11.07 4.35 6.77
N CYS A 71 10.68 3.83 5.60
CA CYS A 71 9.28 3.62 5.22
C CYS A 71 8.69 2.31 5.76
N LYS A 72 9.54 1.37 6.22
CA LYS A 72 9.17 0.01 6.65
C LYS A 72 8.41 -0.78 5.58
N ILE A 73 8.87 -0.67 4.34
CA ILE A 73 8.31 -1.40 3.20
C ILE A 73 9.37 -2.26 2.53
N SER A 74 8.97 -3.44 2.08
CA SER A 74 9.77 -4.34 1.25
C SER A 74 9.24 -4.32 -0.17
N PHE A 75 10.14 -4.35 -1.14
CA PHE A 75 9.85 -4.41 -2.56
C PHE A 75 10.08 -5.82 -3.07
N VAL A 76 9.25 -6.23 -4.03
CA VAL A 76 9.50 -7.45 -4.80
C VAL A 76 10.68 -7.22 -5.76
N PRO A 77 11.41 -8.28 -6.15
CA PRO A 77 12.42 -8.19 -7.19
C PRO A 77 11.86 -7.53 -8.46
N LEU A 78 12.60 -6.57 -9.00
CA LEU A 78 12.24 -5.87 -10.23
C LEU A 78 12.52 -6.79 -11.41
N GLU A 79 11.46 -7.37 -11.95
CA GLU A 79 11.51 -8.20 -13.15
C GLU A 79 10.72 -7.50 -14.27
N PRO A 80 11.03 -7.74 -15.55
CA PRO A 80 10.27 -7.17 -16.66
C PRO A 80 8.75 -7.39 -16.56
N LEU A 81 8.34 -8.55 -16.01
CA LEU A 81 6.93 -8.87 -15.79
C LEU A 81 6.25 -7.98 -14.75
N SER A 82 6.99 -7.46 -13.76
CA SER A 82 6.47 -6.51 -12.77
C SER A 82 6.01 -5.19 -13.41
N PHE A 83 6.46 -4.90 -14.63
CA PHE A 83 6.07 -3.71 -15.39
C PHE A 83 5.07 -4.02 -16.52
N SER A 84 4.64 -5.27 -16.65
CA SER A 84 3.67 -5.68 -17.67
C SER A 84 2.27 -5.67 -17.09
N PHE A 85 1.43 -4.74 -17.57
CA PHE A 85 0.00 -4.73 -17.25
C PHE A 85 -0.75 -5.96 -17.80
N ASN A 86 -0.14 -6.72 -18.70
CA ASN A 86 -0.68 -7.98 -19.22
C ASN A 86 -0.29 -9.20 -18.37
N SER A 87 0.50 -9.02 -17.31
CA SER A 87 0.88 -10.09 -16.38
C SER A 87 0.21 -9.84 -15.03
N PRO A 88 -0.30 -10.88 -14.33
CA PRO A 88 -0.78 -10.73 -12.95
C PRO A 88 0.24 -10.09 -12.00
N LYS A 89 1.54 -10.22 -12.28
CA LYS A 89 2.61 -9.64 -11.46
C LYS A 89 2.72 -8.11 -11.58
N GLY A 90 2.40 -7.54 -12.74
CA GLY A 90 2.47 -6.10 -12.99
C GLY A 90 1.11 -5.43 -13.17
N ALA A 91 0.04 -6.22 -13.30
CA ALA A 91 -1.32 -5.73 -13.43
C ALA A 91 -1.79 -5.11 -12.11
N CYS A 92 -2.48 -3.97 -12.22
CA CYS A 92 -3.15 -3.38 -11.08
C CYS A 92 -4.33 -4.28 -10.64
N GLU A 93 -4.30 -4.77 -9.40
CA GLU A 93 -5.35 -5.63 -8.82
C GLU A 93 -6.74 -5.00 -8.86
N ALA A 94 -6.80 -3.68 -8.97
CA ALA A 94 -8.04 -2.94 -9.03
C ALA A 94 -8.78 -3.11 -10.36
N CYS A 95 -8.06 -3.25 -11.47
CA CYS A 95 -8.62 -3.21 -12.82
C CYS A 95 -8.05 -4.31 -13.74
N ASP A 96 -7.30 -5.25 -13.18
CA ASP A 96 -6.63 -6.33 -13.89
C ASP A 96 -5.77 -5.83 -15.07
N GLY A 97 -5.13 -4.67 -14.89
CA GLY A 97 -4.30 -4.05 -15.92
C GLY A 97 -5.05 -3.35 -17.06
N LEU A 98 -6.39 -3.30 -17.03
CA LEU A 98 -7.19 -2.64 -18.07
C LEU A 98 -7.14 -1.11 -18.00
N GLY A 99 -6.79 -0.54 -16.84
CA GLY A 99 -6.79 0.91 -16.61
C GLY A 99 -8.19 1.54 -16.51
N ILE A 100 -9.25 0.75 -16.64
CA ILE A 100 -10.65 1.18 -16.55
C ILE A 100 -11.44 0.30 -15.59
N ARG A 101 -12.55 0.83 -15.07
CA ARG A 101 -13.53 0.09 -14.26
C ARG A 101 -14.92 0.38 -14.78
N TYR A 102 -15.74 -0.65 -14.87
CA TYR A 102 -17.16 -0.48 -15.19
C TYR A 102 -17.88 0.03 -13.95
N THR A 103 -18.58 1.15 -14.11
CA THR A 103 -19.42 1.74 -13.06
C THR A 103 -20.76 2.16 -13.67
N LEU A 104 -21.74 2.38 -12.81
CA LEU A 104 -23.05 2.88 -13.21
C LEU A 104 -22.95 4.37 -13.58
N ASP A 105 -23.43 4.70 -14.77
CA ASP A 105 -23.61 6.08 -15.19
C ASP A 105 -24.96 6.58 -14.69
N MET A 106 -24.94 7.38 -13.62
CA MET A 106 -26.15 7.90 -12.99
C MET A 106 -27.01 8.72 -13.94
N LYS A 107 -26.43 9.39 -14.93
CA LYS A 107 -27.19 10.19 -15.94
C LYS A 107 -28.01 9.31 -16.87
N LYS A 108 -27.62 8.05 -17.06
CA LYS A 108 -28.41 7.09 -17.83
C LYS A 108 -29.55 6.49 -17.01
N ILE A 109 -29.38 6.41 -15.71
CA ILE A 109 -30.32 5.80 -14.76
C ILE A 109 -31.38 6.80 -14.30
N ILE A 110 -30.97 8.05 -14.07
CA ILE A 110 -31.81 9.11 -13.52
C ILE A 110 -32.12 10.15 -14.60
N ASP A 111 -33.41 10.42 -14.78
CA ASP A 111 -33.88 11.60 -15.51
C ASP A 111 -34.18 12.72 -14.51
N GLU A 112 -33.29 13.70 -14.47
CA GLU A 112 -33.33 14.81 -13.50
C GLU A 112 -34.56 15.71 -13.67
N ASN A 113 -35.15 15.74 -14.86
CA ASN A 113 -36.30 16.61 -15.18
C ASN A 113 -37.65 15.98 -14.80
N LEU A 114 -37.67 14.66 -14.56
CA LEU A 114 -38.87 13.95 -14.17
C LEU A 114 -38.98 13.87 -12.65
N SER A 115 -40.20 13.68 -12.18
CA SER A 115 -40.46 13.34 -10.78
C SER A 115 -40.30 11.85 -10.53
N LEU A 116 -40.15 11.45 -9.26
CA LEU A 116 -40.08 10.03 -8.89
C LEU A 116 -41.36 9.27 -9.32
N GLU A 117 -42.53 9.90 -9.19
CA GLU A 117 -43.81 9.35 -9.64
C GLU A 117 -43.88 9.17 -11.17
N ASN A 118 -43.18 10.03 -11.92
CA ASN A 118 -43.12 9.99 -13.39
C ASN A 118 -41.91 9.21 -13.93
N GLY A 119 -41.19 8.48 -13.07
CA GLY A 119 -40.13 7.58 -13.49
C GLY A 119 -38.75 8.20 -13.63
N ALA A 120 -38.44 9.23 -12.83
CA ALA A 120 -37.09 9.78 -12.74
C ALA A 120 -36.02 8.70 -12.54
N VAL A 121 -36.26 7.70 -11.69
CA VAL A 121 -35.35 6.55 -11.50
C VAL A 121 -35.81 5.39 -12.37
N LYS A 122 -35.27 5.31 -13.59
CA LYS A 122 -35.75 4.37 -14.64
C LYS A 122 -35.73 2.91 -14.20
N ILE A 123 -34.68 2.51 -13.46
CA ILE A 123 -34.50 1.13 -12.97
C ILE A 123 -35.55 0.72 -11.93
N MET A 124 -36.13 1.68 -11.20
CA MET A 124 -37.13 1.40 -10.17
C MET A 124 -38.56 1.54 -10.71
N TYR A 125 -38.78 2.39 -11.71
CA TYR A 125 -40.09 2.63 -12.30
C TYR A 125 -40.67 1.36 -12.97
N GLY A 126 -39.87 0.69 -13.81
CA GLY A 126 -40.21 -0.60 -14.44
C GLY A 126 -41.51 -0.62 -15.26
N PHE A 127 -41.76 -1.71 -16.00
CA PHE A 127 -43.05 -1.89 -16.69
C PHE A 127 -44.14 -2.23 -15.65
N ASN A 128 -45.29 -1.57 -15.71
CA ASN A 128 -46.45 -1.76 -14.80
C ASN A 128 -46.21 -1.46 -13.30
N LYS A 129 -45.37 -0.47 -12.95
CA LYS A 129 -45.12 -0.05 -11.55
C LYS A 129 -44.75 -1.24 -10.65
N SER A 130 -43.54 -1.73 -10.88
CA SER A 130 -42.99 -2.94 -10.28
C SER A 130 -42.97 -2.91 -8.74
N TYR A 131 -42.68 -4.06 -8.12
CA TYR A 131 -42.38 -4.16 -6.67
C TYR A 131 -41.39 -3.07 -6.21
N TYR A 132 -40.33 -2.83 -6.99
CA TYR A 132 -39.31 -1.84 -6.68
C TYR A 132 -39.82 -0.40 -6.72
N TYR A 133 -40.77 -0.10 -7.60
CA TYR A 133 -41.44 1.21 -7.61
C TYR A 133 -42.19 1.42 -6.30
N LYS A 134 -43.01 0.45 -5.87
CA LYS A 134 -43.75 0.56 -4.60
C LYS A 134 -42.81 0.67 -3.39
N PHE A 135 -41.71 -0.08 -3.40
CA PHE A 135 -40.70 -0.02 -2.35
C PHE A 135 -40.04 1.36 -2.29
N LEU A 136 -39.69 1.95 -3.44
CA LEU A 136 -39.16 3.31 -3.53
C LEU A 136 -40.15 4.35 -2.97
N ILE A 137 -41.43 4.25 -3.36
CA ILE A 137 -42.46 5.18 -2.86
C ILE A 137 -42.64 5.04 -1.34
N ALA A 138 -42.71 3.82 -0.80
CA ALA A 138 -42.79 3.61 0.65
C ALA A 138 -41.58 4.17 1.39
N PHE A 139 -40.38 4.03 0.83
CA PHE A 139 -39.17 4.65 1.37
C PHE A 139 -39.28 6.18 1.36
N CYS A 140 -39.77 6.78 0.27
CA CYS A 140 -39.98 8.22 0.18
C CYS A 140 -41.01 8.71 1.19
N GLU A 141 -42.14 8.01 1.36
CA GLU A 141 -43.17 8.34 2.34
C GLU A 141 -42.63 8.32 3.78
N GLN A 142 -41.85 7.30 4.15
CA GLN A 142 -41.26 7.19 5.48
C GLN A 142 -40.24 8.30 5.78
N ASN A 143 -39.52 8.78 4.76
CA ASN A 143 -38.47 9.79 4.91
C ASN A 143 -38.93 11.20 4.50
N GLU A 144 -40.25 11.40 4.31
CA GLU A 144 -40.85 12.68 3.91
C GLU A 144 -40.25 13.27 2.62
N ILE A 145 -39.83 12.41 1.69
CA ILE A 145 -39.26 12.81 0.40
C ILE A 145 -40.39 13.09 -0.60
N PRO A 146 -40.49 14.31 -1.16
CA PRO A 146 -41.54 14.64 -2.12
C PRO A 146 -41.34 13.92 -3.47
N ILE A 147 -42.34 13.14 -3.88
CA ILE A 147 -42.26 12.30 -5.09
C ILE A 147 -42.77 12.96 -6.37
N LYS A 148 -43.42 14.13 -6.25
CA LYS A 148 -44.12 14.83 -7.34
C LYS A 148 -43.35 16.01 -7.94
N ILE A 149 -42.22 16.36 -7.35
CA ILE A 149 -41.32 17.39 -7.87
C ILE A 149 -40.26 16.76 -8.78
N PRO A 150 -39.65 17.52 -9.71
CA PRO A 150 -38.48 17.04 -10.47
C PRO A 150 -37.38 16.53 -9.54
N PHE A 151 -36.66 15.51 -9.98
CA PHE A 151 -35.62 14.84 -9.19
C PHE A 151 -34.47 15.80 -8.84
N MET A 152 -34.13 16.71 -9.74
CA MET A 152 -33.19 17.79 -9.48
C MET A 152 -33.89 19.15 -9.59
N GLN A 153 -33.74 19.97 -8.56
CA GLN A 153 -34.25 21.34 -8.45
C GLN A 153 -33.09 22.32 -8.36
#